data_AF-A0A8J3M325-F1
#
_entry.id   AF-A0A8J3M325-F1
#
_cell.length_a   1.000
_cell.length_b   1.000
_cell.length_c   1.000
_cell.angle_alpha   90.00
_cell.angle_beta   90.00
_cell.angle_gamma   90.00
#
_symmetry.space_group_name_H-M   'P 1'
#
loop_
_entity.id
_entity.type
_entity.pdbx_description
1 polymer ?
#
loop_
_entity_poly.entity_id
_entity_poly.type
_entity_poly.pdbx_seq_one_letter_code
_entity_poly.pdbx_strand_id
1 'polypeptide(L)'
;MARTIVALIVEVLLVILVALLLGALWQWFLTGDLAAGVAEGARLLFLFMDVGLAIWLIVLIVLAARRRALPGVGVTLLVALVAVVLNAIVVLIVGFVQGGWGPLLVLFAIEAGIAFLIAVLIVAPIIRRLFRPAPAVETGS
;
A
#
# COMPACT_ATOMS: atom_id res chain seq x y z
N MET A 1 -7.12 22.12 1.97
CA MET A 1 -7.81 20.84 2.25
C MET A 1 -8.04 20.02 0.98
N ALA A 2 -8.71 20.55 -0.04
CA ALA A 2 -8.98 19.82 -1.30
C ALA A 2 -7.72 19.19 -1.95
N ARG A 3 -6.62 19.96 -2.06
CA ARG A 3 -5.35 19.45 -2.63
C ARG A 3 -4.73 18.29 -1.82
N THR A 4 -4.87 18.29 -0.50
CA THR A 4 -4.41 17.22 0.39
C THR A 4 -5.23 15.95 0.18
N ILE A 5 -6.54 16.09 0.03
CA ILE A 5 -7.46 14.97 -0.24
C ILE A 5 -7.15 14.36 -1.60
N VAL A 6 -7.00 15.19 -2.64
CA VAL A 6 -6.62 14.74 -3.99
C VAL A 6 -5.28 14.00 -3.96
N ALA A 7 -4.27 14.56 -3.27
CA ALA A 7 -2.97 13.91 -3.16
C ALA A 7 -3.05 12.54 -2.47
N LEU A 8 -3.86 12.40 -1.40
CA LEU A 8 -4.09 11.11 -0.74
C LEU A 8 -4.81 10.13 -1.66
N ILE A 9 -5.86 10.56 -2.37
CA ILE A 9 -6.59 9.69 -3.31
C ILE A 9 -5.64 9.19 -4.39
N VAL A 10 -4.84 10.08 -4.99
CA VAL A 10 -3.87 9.70 -6.02
C VAL A 10 -2.78 8.79 -5.45
N GLU A 11 -2.29 9.05 -4.24
CA GLU A 11 -1.31 8.17 -3.55
C GLU A 11 -1.86 6.76 -3.37
N VAL A 12 -3.09 6.64 -2.87
CA VAL A 12 -3.74 5.35 -2.65
C VAL A 12 -3.95 4.61 -3.98
N LEU A 13 -4.51 5.27 -4.99
CA LEU A 13 -4.75 4.67 -6.30
C LEU A 13 -3.46 4.21 -6.96
N LEU A 14 -2.40 5.02 -6.91
CA LEU A 14 -1.11 4.64 -7.48
C LEU A 14 -0.44 3.51 -6.70
N VAL A 15 -0.52 3.50 -5.36
CA VAL A 15 0.00 2.37 -4.57
C VAL A 15 -0.71 1.08 -4.95
N ILE A 16 -2.04 1.10 -5.09
CA ILE A 16 -2.81 -0.08 -5.52
C ILE A 16 -2.37 -0.52 -6.93
N LEU A 17 -2.30 0.40 -7.88
CA LEU A 17 -1.92 0.08 -9.26
C LEU A 17 -0.49 -0.48 -9.35
N VAL A 18 0.47 0.11 -8.64
CA VAL A 18 1.86 -0.35 -8.62
C VAL A 18 1.96 -1.70 -7.91
N ALA A 19 1.25 -1.91 -6.81
CA ALA A 19 1.24 -3.20 -6.11
C ALA A 19 0.62 -4.31 -6.96
N LEU A 20 -0.49 -4.04 -7.67
CA LEU A 20 -1.09 -4.97 -8.63
C LEU A 20 -0.13 -5.31 -9.77
N LEU A 21 0.55 -4.29 -10.34
CA LEU A 21 1.52 -4.49 -11.40
C LEU A 21 2.70 -5.36 -10.93
N LEU A 22 3.24 -5.08 -9.73
CA LEU A 22 4.33 -5.87 -9.15
C LEU A 22 3.90 -7.31 -8.89
N GLY A 23 2.71 -7.52 -8.32
CA GLY A 23 2.15 -8.85 -8.09
C GLY A 23 1.93 -9.61 -9.39
N ALA A 24 1.37 -8.95 -10.42
CA ALA A 24 1.16 -9.55 -11.73
C ALA A 24 2.47 -9.92 -12.43
N LEU A 25 3.48 -9.04 -12.40
CA LEU A 25 4.80 -9.30 -12.97
C LEU A 25 5.52 -10.45 -12.25
N TRP A 26 5.39 -10.51 -10.93
CA TRP A 26 5.94 -11.60 -10.12
C TRP A 26 5.31 -12.94 -10.51
N GLN A 27 3.98 -13.00 -10.56
CA GLN A 27 3.26 -14.23 -10.93
C GLN A 27 3.51 -14.62 -12.39
N TRP A 28 3.62 -13.66 -13.30
CA TRP A 28 4.01 -13.92 -14.68
C TRP A 28 5.41 -14.52 -14.77
N PHE A 29 6.36 -14.01 -14.00
CA PHE A 29 7.72 -14.54 -13.97
C PHE A 29 7.77 -16.00 -13.46
N LEU A 30 6.90 -16.34 -12.51
CA LEU A 30 6.82 -17.71 -11.95
C LEU A 30 6.05 -18.69 -12.84
N THR A 31 4.98 -18.24 -13.50
CA THR A 31 4.03 -19.13 -14.21
C THR A 31 4.17 -19.10 -15.73
N GLY A 32 4.83 -18.08 -16.29
CA GLY A 32 4.94 -17.85 -17.74
C GLY A 32 3.65 -17.31 -18.40
N ASP A 33 2.55 -17.17 -17.65
CA ASP A 33 1.26 -16.69 -18.15
C ASP A 33 0.87 -15.38 -17.46
N LEU A 34 0.84 -14.30 -18.26
CA LEU A 34 0.52 -12.97 -17.77
C LEU A 34 -0.97 -12.84 -17.39
N ALA A 35 -1.88 -13.51 -18.10
CA ALA A 35 -3.31 -13.39 -17.84
C ALA A 35 -3.68 -14.12 -16.54
N ALA A 36 -3.14 -15.33 -16.36
CA ALA A 36 -3.26 -16.05 -15.09
C ALA A 36 -2.53 -15.31 -13.94
N GLY A 37 -1.36 -14.72 -14.22
CA GLY A 37 -0.59 -13.97 -13.24
C GLY A 37 -1.28 -12.68 -12.77
N VAL A 38 -1.99 -11.97 -13.65
CA VAL A 38 -2.81 -10.80 -13.28
C VAL A 38 -4.00 -11.22 -12.42
N ALA A 39 -4.70 -12.30 -12.80
CA ALA A 39 -5.86 -12.79 -12.06
C ALA A 39 -5.46 -13.25 -10.64
N GLU A 40 -4.38 -14.03 -10.52
CA GLU A 40 -3.89 -14.49 -9.23
C GLU A 40 -3.29 -13.34 -8.42
N GLY A 41 -2.47 -12.48 -9.03
CA GLY A 41 -1.92 -11.29 -8.37
C GLY A 41 -3.01 -10.37 -7.81
N ALA A 42 -4.10 -10.16 -8.55
CA ALA A 42 -5.26 -9.43 -8.05
C ALA A 42 -5.95 -10.17 -6.90
N ARG A 43 -6.18 -11.48 -7.03
CA ARG A 43 -6.78 -12.30 -5.97
C ARG A 43 -5.99 -12.23 -4.67
N LEU A 44 -4.66 -12.36 -4.75
CA LEU A 44 -3.76 -12.29 -3.61
C LEU A 44 -3.74 -10.88 -3.00
N LEU A 45 -3.70 -9.84 -3.84
CA LEU A 45 -3.70 -8.47 -3.37
C LEU A 45 -5.02 -8.14 -2.65
N PHE A 46 -6.17 -8.56 -3.18
CA PHE A 46 -7.47 -8.35 -2.54
C PHE A 46 -7.63 -9.15 -1.25
N LEU A 47 -7.18 -10.41 -1.22
CA LEU A 47 -7.16 -11.22 0.01
C LEU A 47 -6.28 -10.58 1.10
N PHE A 48 -5.20 -9.91 0.68
CA PHE A 48 -4.29 -9.21 1.57
C PHE A 48 -4.73 -7.78 1.91
N MET A 49 -5.51 -7.10 1.06
CA MET A 49 -5.75 -5.67 1.22
C MET A 49 -6.81 -5.31 2.27
N ASP A 50 -7.72 -6.20 2.64
CA ASP A 50 -8.93 -5.79 3.39
C ASP A 50 -8.64 -5.09 4.71
N VAL A 51 -7.79 -5.66 5.58
CA VAL A 51 -7.54 -5.08 6.91
C VAL A 51 -6.35 -4.12 6.89
N GLY A 52 -5.26 -4.51 6.22
CA GLY A 52 -4.06 -3.68 6.11
C GLY A 52 -4.32 -2.34 5.43
N LEU A 53 -4.98 -2.34 4.26
CA LEU A 53 -5.26 -1.10 3.54
C LEU A 53 -6.21 -0.21 4.32
N ALA A 54 -7.24 -0.77 4.96
CA ALA A 54 -8.17 -0.01 5.78
C ALA A 54 -7.45 0.70 6.93
N ILE A 55 -6.61 -0.01 7.68
CA ILE A 55 -5.82 0.57 8.78
C ILE A 55 -4.90 1.68 8.26
N TRP A 56 -4.17 1.40 7.18
CA TRP A 56 -3.24 2.36 6.58
C TRP A 56 -3.98 3.64 6.13
N LEU A 57 -5.10 3.48 5.42
CA LEU A 57 -5.93 4.58 4.93
C LEU A 57 -6.48 5.42 6.08
N ILE A 58 -7.07 4.79 7.10
CA ILE A 58 -7.63 5.47 8.27
C ILE A 58 -6.54 6.30 8.96
N VAL A 59 -5.37 5.72 9.20
CA VAL A 59 -4.28 6.44 9.88
C VAL A 59 -3.78 7.61 9.03
N LEU A 60 -3.63 7.44 7.72
CA LEU A 60 -3.24 8.55 6.83
C LEU A 60 -4.27 9.68 6.82
N ILE A 61 -5.57 9.34 6.75
CA ILE A 61 -6.66 10.32 6.81
C ILE A 61 -6.63 11.06 8.14
N VAL A 62 -6.51 10.36 9.27
CA VAL A 62 -6.46 10.96 10.61
C VAL A 62 -5.25 11.89 10.74
N LEU A 63 -4.07 11.46 10.28
CA LEU A 63 -2.85 12.29 10.32
C LEU A 63 -2.98 13.52 9.43
N ALA A 64 -3.52 13.37 8.22
CA ALA A 64 -3.74 14.48 7.30
C ALA A 64 -4.79 15.47 7.82
N ALA A 65 -5.86 14.98 8.46
CA ALA A 65 -6.88 15.82 9.08
C ALA A 65 -6.31 16.58 10.28
N ARG A 66 -5.56 15.92 11.17
CA ARG A 66 -4.96 16.54 12.36
C ARG A 66 -3.90 17.56 12.03
N ARG A 67 -3.01 17.26 11.07
CA ARG A 67 -1.89 18.15 10.70
C ARG A 67 -2.24 19.16 9.60
N ARG A 68 -3.43 19.03 9.00
CA ARG A 68 -3.88 19.77 7.78
C ARG A 68 -2.88 19.69 6.62
N ALA A 69 -1.99 18.71 6.64
CA ALA A 69 -0.88 18.53 5.71
C ALA A 69 -0.62 17.04 5.53
N LEU A 70 -0.01 16.67 4.40
CA LEU A 70 0.33 15.29 4.10
C LEU A 70 1.39 14.76 5.08
N PRO A 71 1.24 13.54 5.63
CA PRO A 71 2.24 12.94 6.53
C PRO A 71 3.57 12.71 5.79
N GLY A 72 4.71 12.88 6.47
CA GLY A 72 6.02 12.67 5.84
C GLY A 72 6.20 11.24 5.30
N VAL A 73 7.07 11.05 4.30
CA VAL A 73 7.32 9.75 3.65
C VAL A 73 7.65 8.66 4.67
N GLY A 74 8.53 8.95 5.65
CA GLY A 74 8.88 8.00 6.69
C GLY A 74 7.70 7.59 7.59
N VAL A 75 6.77 8.51 7.84
CA VAL A 75 5.54 8.19 8.60
C VAL A 75 4.61 7.32 7.77
N THR A 76 4.41 7.65 6.48
CA THR A 76 3.61 6.82 5.56
C THR A 76 4.17 5.39 5.49
N LEU A 77 5.49 5.24 5.39
CA LEU A 77 6.16 3.94 5.35
C LEU A 77 6.02 3.18 6.67
N LEU A 78 6.18 3.85 7.82
CA LEU A 78 6.01 3.21 9.13
C LEU A 78 4.58 2.70 9.29
N VAL A 79 3.58 3.50 8.91
CA VAL A 79 2.17 3.09 8.99
C VAL A 79 1.90 1.94 8.01
N ALA A 80 2.50 1.96 6.82
CA ALA A 80 2.38 0.87 5.86
C ALA A 80 2.97 -0.44 6.41
N LEU A 81 4.13 -0.36 7.06
CA LEU A 81 4.76 -1.50 7.71
C LEU A 81 3.87 -2.07 8.83
N VAL A 82 3.34 -1.21 9.70
CA VAL A 82 2.42 -1.64 10.77
C VAL A 82 1.17 -2.29 10.18
N ALA A 83 0.58 -1.69 9.14
CA ALA A 83 -0.58 -2.24 8.46
C ALA A 83 -0.30 -3.63 7.86
N VAL A 84 0.86 -3.83 7.23
CA VAL A 84 1.28 -5.13 6.68
C VAL A 84 1.44 -6.17 7.78
N VAL A 85 2.07 -5.82 8.90
CA VAL A 85 2.24 -6.73 10.04
C VAL A 85 0.89 -7.12 10.63
N LEU A 86 0.01 -6.14 10.88
CA LEU A 86 -1.33 -6.41 11.41
C LEU A 86 -2.14 -7.29 10.45
N ASN A 87 -2.03 -7.03 9.15
CA ASN A 87 -2.71 -7.83 8.15
C ASN A 87 -2.19 -9.27 8.10
N ALA A 88 -0.87 -9.47 8.16
CA ALA A 88 -0.28 -10.80 8.23
C ALA A 88 -0.79 -11.58 9.46
N ILE A 89 -0.91 -10.92 10.62
CA ILE A 89 -1.49 -11.52 11.83
C ILE A 89 -2.94 -11.95 11.58
N VAL A 90 -3.76 -11.10 10.96
CA VAL A 90 -5.16 -11.43 10.63
C VAL A 90 -5.25 -12.62 9.69
N VAL A 91 -4.43 -12.65 8.63
CA VAL A 91 -4.41 -13.79 7.68
C VAL A 91 -4.04 -15.09 8.40
N LEU A 92 -3.06 -15.05 9.30
CA LEU A 92 -2.68 -16.22 10.11
C LEU A 92 -3.84 -16.71 10.99
N ILE A 93 -4.55 -15.80 11.65
CA ILE A 93 -5.70 -16.14 12.50
C ILE A 93 -6.83 -16.74 11.66
N VAL A 94 -7.17 -16.12 10.53
CA VAL A 94 -8.24 -16.59 9.64
C VAL A 94 -7.88 -17.96 9.05
N GLY A 95 -6.65 -18.15 8.59
CA GLY A 95 -6.16 -19.44 8.08
C GLY A 95 -6.21 -20.55 9.14
N PHE A 96 -5.85 -20.21 10.39
CA PHE A 96 -5.99 -21.14 11.51
C PHE A 96 -7.44 -21.55 11.74
N VAL A 97 -8.36 -20.58 11.81
CA VAL A 97 -9.79 -20.81 12.10
C VAL A 97 -10.48 -21.61 10.99
N GLN A 98 -10.09 -21.42 9.73
CA GLN A 98 -10.64 -22.15 8.59
C GLN A 98 -10.12 -23.59 8.45
N GLY A 99 -9.35 -24.09 9.43
CA GLY A 99 -8.98 -25.51 9.52
C GLY A 99 -7.83 -25.93 8.59
N GLY A 100 -7.10 -24.97 8.01
CA GLY A 100 -6.02 -25.26 7.06
C GLY A 100 -4.85 -24.30 7.22
N TRP A 101 -3.79 -24.74 7.89
CA TRP A 101 -2.45 -24.17 7.72
C TRP A 101 -1.94 -24.56 6.34
N GLY A 102 -2.45 -23.92 5.29
CA GLY A 102 -1.89 -24.02 3.95
C GLY A 102 -0.61 -23.17 3.89
N PRO A 103 0.59 -23.75 3.73
CA PRO A 103 1.83 -22.99 3.64
C PRO A 103 1.79 -21.92 2.54
N LEU A 104 0.99 -22.18 1.51
CA LEU A 104 0.74 -21.27 0.38
C LEU A 104 0.03 -19.98 0.81
N LEU A 105 -0.93 -20.01 1.74
CA LEU A 105 -1.64 -18.81 2.20
C LEU A 105 -0.69 -17.81 2.88
N VAL A 106 0.22 -18.33 3.70
CA VAL A 106 1.24 -17.52 4.39
C VAL A 106 2.22 -16.92 3.37
N LEU A 107 2.67 -17.73 2.41
CA LEU A 107 3.56 -17.27 1.35
C LEU A 107 2.91 -16.12 0.55
N PHE A 108 1.67 -16.30 0.12
CA PHE A 108 0.96 -15.29 -0.67
C PHE A 108 0.71 -14.00 0.11
N ALA A 109 0.41 -14.09 1.41
CA ALA A 109 0.27 -12.91 2.26
C ALA A 109 1.59 -12.14 2.40
N ILE A 110 2.72 -12.86 2.50
CA ILE A 110 4.04 -12.24 2.52
C ILE A 110 4.35 -11.55 1.19
N GLU A 111 4.11 -12.22 0.06
CA GLU A 111 4.33 -11.66 -1.28
C GLU A 111 3.51 -10.38 -1.50
N ALA A 112 2.22 -10.41 -1.17
CA ALA A 112 1.35 -9.24 -1.30
C ALA A 112 1.79 -8.10 -0.38
N GLY A 113 2.22 -8.40 0.85
CA GLY A 113 2.77 -7.41 1.78
C GLY A 113 4.05 -6.75 1.27
N ILE A 114 4.96 -7.52 0.68
CA ILE A 114 6.19 -7.01 0.07
C ILE A 114 5.85 -6.12 -1.12
N ALA A 115 4.98 -6.56 -2.03
CA ALA A 115 4.55 -5.78 -3.19
C ALA A 115 3.94 -4.43 -2.76
N PHE A 116 3.10 -4.44 -1.72
CA PHE A 116 2.52 -3.23 -1.15
C PHE A 116 3.58 -2.28 -0.55
N LEU A 117 4.54 -2.80 0.24
CA LEU A 117 5.60 -1.97 0.81
C LEU A 117 6.48 -1.32 -0.27
N ILE A 118 6.84 -2.07 -1.30
CA ILE A 118 7.60 -1.55 -2.44
C ILE A 118 6.78 -0.47 -3.16
N ALA A 119 5.48 -0.71 -3.38
CA ALA A 119 4.61 0.28 -3.99
C ALA A 119 4.53 1.58 -3.17
N VAL A 120 4.38 1.50 -1.85
CA VAL A 120 4.39 2.68 -0.96
C VAL A 120 5.75 3.39 -1.01
N LEU A 121 6.86 2.63 -1.00
CA LEU A 121 8.21 3.16 -1.07
C LEU A 121 8.47 3.96 -2.35
N ILE A 122 7.88 3.53 -3.48
CA ILE A 122 7.99 4.22 -4.76
C ILE A 122 7.03 5.42 -4.83
N VAL A 123 5.76 5.21 -4.49
CA VAL A 123 4.69 6.19 -4.74
C VAL A 123 4.71 7.35 -3.74
N ALA A 124 4.91 7.08 -2.45
CA ALA A 124 4.89 8.11 -1.42
C ALA A 124 5.89 9.26 -1.70
N PRO A 125 7.18 9.03 -2.03
CA PRO A 125 8.10 10.12 -2.33
C PRO A 125 7.73 10.87 -3.62
N ILE A 126 7.19 10.19 -4.64
CA ILE A 126 6.73 10.82 -5.89
C ILE A 126 5.60 11.80 -5.57
N ILE A 127 4.57 11.37 -4.84
CA ILE A 127 3.44 12.23 -4.47
C ILE A 127 3.89 13.40 -3.61
N ARG A 128 4.78 13.17 -2.64
CA ARG A 128 5.29 14.27 -1.80
C ARG A 128 6.10 15.29 -2.60
N ARG A 129 6.79 14.89 -3.67
CA ARG A 129 7.49 15.82 -4.58
C ARG A 129 6.50 16.61 -5.43
N LEU A 130 5.50 15.95 -6.03
CA LEU A 130 4.51 16.58 -6.92
C LEU A 130 3.56 17.55 -6.18
N PHE A 131 3.25 17.25 -4.92
CA PHE A 131 2.29 18.03 -4.13
C PHE A 131 2.97 18.86 -3.01
N ARG A 132 4.30 18.99 -3.03
CA ARG A 132 5.01 19.90 -2.11
C ARG A 132 4.55 21.34 -2.35
N PRO A 133 4.30 22.13 -1.29
CA PRO A 133 4.13 23.57 -1.44
C PRO A 133 5.40 24.15 -2.06
N ALA A 134 5.29 25.02 -3.05
CA ALA A 134 6.44 25.75 -3.57
C ALA A 134 7.09 26.53 -2.41
N PRO A 135 8.43 26.58 -2.32
CA PRO A 135 9.08 27.46 -1.35
C PRO A 135 8.57 28.88 -1.61
N ALA A 136 8.10 29.54 -0.56
CA ALA A 136 7.78 30.95 -0.63
C ALA A 136 9.07 31.64 -1.08
N VAL A 137 9.04 32.21 -2.28
CA VAL A 137 10.12 33.09 -2.73
C VAL A 137 10.16 34.19 -1.69
N GLU A 138 11.20 34.18 -0.85
CA GLU A 138 11.54 35.31 0.01
C GLU A 138 11.78 36.47 -0.95
N THR A 139 10.73 37.26 -1.19
CA THR A 139 10.85 38.58 -1.78
C THR A 139 11.66 39.39 -0.78
N GLY A 140 12.97 39.41 -1.01
CA GLY A 140 13.90 40.23 -0.26
C GLY A 140 13.40 41.67 -0.21
N SER A 141 13.32 42.20 1.00
CA SER A 141 13.21 43.62 1.30
C SER A 141 14.47 44.07 2.00
#